data_AF-A0A7X5V514-F1
#
_entry.id   AF-A0A7X5V514-F1
#
_cell.length_a   1.000
_cell.length_b   1.000
_cell.length_c   1.000
_cell.angle_alpha   90.00
_cell.angle_beta   90.00
_cell.angle_gamma   90.00
#
_symmetry.space_group_name_H-M   'P 1'
#
loop_
_entity.id
_entity.type
_entity.pdbx_description
1 polymer ?
#
loop_
_entity_poly.entity_id
_entity_poly.type
_entity_poly.pdbx_seq_one_letter_code
_entity_poly.pdbx_strand_id
1 'polypeptide(L)'
;MNMNRKIAGLAAAALVAVVAVSATAQAGPVKPKVASVSGSADFMLPFYPDDDVRHVDFDATAAPYSRPFPGVPTGLPTDARGTVKISHYVAATKTTFRAEGTVDCLVTAPGVATLTAKITRADEIVKDWVGKRLGFSVQDNGRHDRIGLSWTVVNLTQNATNEWEESPVGTCMAPAPFAPVTKGNYKVRHANLAPIPQG
;
A
#
# COMPACT_ATOMS: atom_id res chain seq x y z
N MET A 1 -14.13 7.17 85.46
CA MET A 1 -12.85 7.67 86.01
C MET A 1 -11.98 8.09 84.84
N ASN A 2 -12.02 9.36 84.46
CA ASN A 2 -11.15 10.46 84.91
C ASN A 2 -9.76 10.49 84.22
N MET A 3 -9.66 11.41 83.25
CA MET A 3 -8.77 12.58 83.26
C MET A 3 -7.25 12.42 83.02
N ASN A 4 -6.83 12.99 81.88
CA ASN A 4 -5.64 13.81 81.59
C ASN A 4 -4.28 13.50 82.24
N ARG A 5 -3.23 13.46 81.39
CA ARG A 5 -2.18 14.51 81.34
C ARG A 5 -1.22 14.35 80.14
N LYS A 6 -0.85 15.50 79.56
CA LYS A 6 0.10 15.69 78.45
C LYS A 6 1.55 15.56 78.94
N ILE A 7 2.45 14.98 78.13
CA ILE A 7 3.88 15.36 78.04
C ILE A 7 4.33 15.24 76.58
N ALA A 8 4.96 16.30 76.08
CA ALA A 8 5.58 16.42 74.77
C ALA A 8 6.93 15.71 74.71
N GLY A 9 7.33 15.19 73.55
CA GLY A 9 8.68 14.67 73.38
C GLY A 9 9.01 14.12 72.00
N LEU A 10 9.82 14.89 71.28
CA LEU A 10 10.71 14.54 70.17
C LEU A 10 10.11 14.09 68.83
N ALA A 11 10.22 15.02 67.87
CA ALA A 11 10.25 14.77 66.44
C ALA A 11 11.46 13.90 66.06
N ALA A 12 11.20 12.78 65.39
CA ALA A 12 12.16 12.10 64.54
C ALA A 12 11.53 11.99 63.15
N ALA A 13 11.88 12.92 62.26
CA ALA A 13 11.52 12.83 60.85
C ALA A 13 12.35 11.73 60.20
N ALA A 14 11.79 10.52 60.10
CA ALA A 14 12.34 9.46 59.27
C ALA A 14 12.06 9.77 57.80
N LEU A 15 13.05 10.32 57.09
CA LEU A 15 13.07 10.40 55.63
C LEU A 15 13.17 8.98 55.07
N VAL A 16 12.02 8.38 54.75
CA VAL A 16 11.98 7.16 53.93
C VAL A 16 12.17 7.58 52.49
N ALA A 17 13.40 7.46 51.99
CA ALA A 17 13.69 7.56 50.56
C ALA A 17 13.10 6.33 49.87
N VAL A 18 11.90 6.45 49.33
CA VAL A 18 11.33 5.44 48.43
C VAL A 18 12.07 5.58 47.10
N VAL A 19 13.06 4.71 46.89
CA VAL A 19 13.70 4.56 45.58
C VAL A 19 12.69 3.83 44.69
N ALA A 20 11.90 4.60 43.94
CA ALA A 20 11.07 4.05 42.89
C ALA A 20 12.01 3.50 41.80
N VAL A 21 12.19 2.19 41.76
CA VAL A 21 12.85 1.50 40.65
C VAL A 21 11.89 1.56 39.47
N SER A 22 12.02 2.59 38.65
CA SER A 22 11.32 2.69 37.37
C SER A 22 11.84 1.57 36.48
N ALA A 23 11.09 0.47 36.37
CA ALA A 23 11.33 -0.55 35.37
C ALA A 23 11.10 0.08 33.99
N THR A 24 12.15 0.60 33.36
CA THR A 24 12.12 0.95 31.96
C THR A 24 11.95 -0.34 31.17
N ALA A 25 10.72 -0.62 30.73
CA ALA A 25 10.48 -1.65 29.74
C ALA A 25 11.33 -1.29 28.51
N GLN A 26 12.42 -2.02 28.27
CA GLN A 26 13.16 -1.92 27.02
C GLN A 26 12.17 -2.23 25.90
N ALA A 27 11.85 -1.21 25.09
CA ALA A 27 11.20 -1.45 23.81
C ALA A 27 12.11 -2.39 23.02
N GLY A 28 11.60 -3.58 22.68
CA GLY A 28 12.30 -4.49 21.79
C GLY A 28 12.64 -3.82 20.46
N PRO A 29 13.60 -4.35 19.69
CA PRO A 29 14.03 -3.74 18.44
C PRO A 29 12.82 -3.47 17.53
N VAL A 30 12.57 -2.20 17.23
CA VAL A 30 11.52 -1.77 16.31
C VAL A 30 11.88 -2.32 14.94
N LYS A 31 11.10 -3.29 14.45
CA LYS A 31 11.27 -3.78 13.08
C LYS A 31 11.23 -2.58 12.12
N PRO A 32 12.15 -2.47 11.15
CA PRO A 32 12.13 -1.39 10.19
C PRO A 32 10.76 -1.31 9.52
N LYS A 33 10.16 -0.12 9.49
CA LYS A 33 8.91 0.08 8.76
C LYS A 33 9.20 -0.08 7.27
N VAL A 34 8.65 -1.11 6.65
CA VAL A 34 8.76 -1.35 5.20
C VAL A 34 7.71 -0.56 4.43
N ALA A 35 7.99 -0.18 3.18
CA ALA A 35 7.01 0.51 2.35
C ALA A 35 5.75 -0.36 2.14
N SER A 36 4.57 0.25 2.10
CA SER A 36 3.31 -0.46 1.86
C SER A 36 2.24 0.43 1.25
N VAL A 37 1.29 -0.20 0.55
CA VAL A 37 0.03 0.39 0.10
C VAL A 37 -1.09 -0.52 0.56
N SER A 38 -2.10 0.04 1.20
CA SER A 38 -3.28 -0.71 1.61
C SER A 38 -4.54 0.12 1.45
N GLY A 39 -5.68 -0.53 1.29
CA GLY A 39 -6.99 0.11 1.31
C GLY A 39 -7.85 -0.28 0.12
N SER A 40 -9.05 0.26 0.10
CA SER A 40 -10.13 -0.15 -0.80
C SER A 40 -10.89 1.09 -1.19
N ALA A 41 -11.04 1.35 -2.49
CA ALA A 41 -11.73 2.54 -2.92
C ALA A 41 -12.47 2.37 -4.25
N ASP A 42 -13.59 3.09 -4.36
CA ASP A 42 -14.26 3.35 -5.62
C ASP A 42 -13.65 4.61 -6.25
N PHE A 43 -13.58 4.65 -7.58
CA PHE A 43 -13.13 5.83 -8.32
C PHE A 43 -13.94 6.04 -9.60
N MET A 44 -13.88 7.26 -10.13
CA MET A 44 -14.47 7.61 -11.42
C MET A 44 -13.38 7.94 -12.45
N LEU A 45 -13.68 7.78 -13.72
CA LEU A 45 -12.82 8.28 -14.80
C LEU A 45 -13.18 9.74 -15.11
N PRO A 46 -12.28 10.72 -14.85
CA PRO A 46 -12.64 12.13 -14.94
C PRO A 46 -12.93 12.62 -16.37
N PHE A 47 -12.53 11.85 -17.39
CA PHE A 47 -12.72 12.13 -18.81
C PHE A 47 -13.83 11.29 -19.45
N TYR A 48 -14.46 10.38 -18.70
CA TYR A 48 -15.48 9.47 -19.20
C TYR A 48 -16.63 9.37 -18.18
N PRO A 49 -17.57 10.34 -18.21
CA PRO A 49 -18.70 10.34 -17.28
C PRO A 49 -19.65 9.19 -17.60
N ASP A 50 -19.82 8.28 -16.64
CA ASP A 50 -20.74 7.15 -16.67
C ASP A 50 -21.24 6.81 -15.26
N ASP A 51 -22.15 5.84 -15.17
CA ASP A 51 -22.69 5.32 -13.92
C ASP A 51 -21.94 4.04 -13.46
N ASP A 52 -20.77 3.76 -14.03
CA ASP A 52 -20.00 2.57 -13.70
C ASP A 52 -19.35 2.70 -12.32
N VAL A 53 -19.28 1.59 -11.59
CA VAL A 53 -18.57 1.53 -10.31
C VAL A 53 -17.28 0.74 -10.51
N ARG A 54 -16.15 1.44 -10.35
CA ARG A 54 -14.81 0.85 -10.45
C ARG A 54 -14.20 0.81 -9.05
N HIS A 55 -13.86 -0.38 -8.60
CA HIS A 55 -13.35 -0.63 -7.27
C HIS A 55 -12.00 -1.33 -7.34
N VAL A 56 -11.05 -0.87 -6.53
CA VAL A 56 -9.74 -1.53 -6.39
C VAL A 56 -9.39 -1.67 -4.92
N ASP A 57 -8.99 -2.88 -4.55
CA ASP A 57 -8.37 -3.20 -3.27
C ASP A 57 -6.86 -3.37 -3.44
N PHE A 58 -6.10 -2.74 -2.56
CA PHE A 58 -4.65 -2.95 -2.44
C PHE A 58 -4.31 -3.56 -1.08
N ASP A 59 -3.46 -4.58 -1.11
CA ASP A 59 -2.64 -5.01 0.02
C ASP A 59 -1.26 -5.33 -0.52
N ALA A 60 -0.32 -4.38 -0.40
CA ALA A 60 1.02 -4.48 -0.96
C ALA A 60 2.05 -4.10 0.09
N THR A 61 3.09 -4.91 0.23
CA THR A 61 4.21 -4.65 1.12
C THR A 61 5.53 -4.91 0.41
N ALA A 62 6.49 -4.00 0.57
CA ALA A 62 7.83 -4.16 0.04
C ALA A 62 8.50 -5.41 0.64
N ALA A 63 9.17 -6.16 -0.23
CA ALA A 63 10.00 -7.31 0.09
C ALA A 63 11.31 -7.20 -0.70
N PRO A 64 12.17 -6.20 -0.42
CA PRO A 64 13.36 -5.94 -1.21
C PRO A 64 14.24 -7.19 -1.32
N TYR A 65 14.81 -7.42 -2.52
CA TYR A 65 15.73 -8.52 -2.78
C TYR A 65 15.15 -9.90 -2.49
N SER A 66 13.84 -10.08 -2.74
CA SER A 66 13.16 -11.35 -2.48
C SER A 66 12.91 -12.19 -3.73
N ARG A 67 13.04 -11.61 -4.93
CA ARG A 67 12.66 -12.28 -6.17
C ARG A 67 13.74 -12.17 -7.25
N PRO A 68 14.39 -13.27 -7.65
CA PRO A 68 15.44 -13.24 -8.67
C PRO A 68 14.92 -12.74 -10.03
N PHE A 69 15.80 -12.04 -10.75
CA PHE A 69 15.63 -11.68 -12.15
C PHE A 69 16.84 -12.15 -12.97
N PRO A 70 16.68 -12.34 -14.30
CA PRO A 70 17.83 -12.53 -15.19
C PRO A 70 18.86 -11.40 -15.00
N GLY A 71 20.10 -11.77 -14.66
CA GLY A 71 21.18 -10.81 -14.37
C GLY A 71 21.18 -10.21 -12.96
N VAL A 72 20.13 -10.41 -12.15
CA VAL A 72 20.04 -9.92 -10.76
C VAL A 72 19.47 -11.04 -9.84
N PRO A 73 20.29 -12.05 -9.47
CA PRO A 73 19.81 -13.23 -8.74
C PRO A 73 19.33 -12.93 -7.32
N THR A 74 19.79 -11.82 -6.73
CA THR A 74 19.34 -11.35 -5.42
C THR A 74 18.00 -10.63 -5.48
N GLY A 75 17.45 -10.35 -6.67
CA GLY A 75 16.27 -9.53 -6.84
C GLY A 75 16.52 -8.03 -6.74
N LEU A 76 15.44 -7.25 -6.75
CA LEU A 76 15.48 -5.79 -6.85
C LEU A 76 15.10 -5.12 -5.52
N PRO A 77 15.58 -3.90 -5.24
CA PRO A 77 15.15 -3.16 -4.05
C PRO A 77 13.65 -2.82 -4.06
N THR A 78 13.01 -2.89 -5.24
CA THR A 78 11.59 -2.61 -5.48
C THR A 78 10.71 -3.85 -5.42
N ASP A 79 11.29 -5.01 -5.13
CA ASP A 79 10.54 -6.26 -4.98
C ASP A 79 9.45 -6.10 -3.92
N ALA A 80 8.30 -6.69 -4.18
CA ALA A 80 7.13 -6.60 -3.33
C ALA A 80 6.30 -7.88 -3.38
N ARG A 81 5.39 -7.98 -2.41
CA ARG A 81 4.41 -9.06 -2.30
C ARG A 81 3.06 -8.49 -1.90
N GLY A 82 2.01 -9.27 -2.15
CA GLY A 82 0.64 -8.93 -1.79
C GLY A 82 -0.31 -9.12 -2.96
N THR A 83 -1.48 -8.50 -2.88
CA THR A 83 -2.57 -8.68 -3.84
C THR A 83 -3.20 -7.36 -4.28
N VAL A 84 -3.72 -7.37 -5.50
CA VAL A 84 -4.66 -6.37 -6.01
C VAL A 84 -5.95 -7.08 -6.37
N LYS A 85 -7.09 -6.54 -5.95
CA LYS A 85 -8.40 -7.01 -6.42
C LYS A 85 -9.09 -5.88 -7.16
N ILE A 86 -9.72 -6.23 -8.27
CA ILE A 86 -10.40 -5.30 -9.16
C ILE A 86 -11.84 -5.78 -9.29
N SER A 87 -12.78 -4.86 -9.18
CA SER A 87 -14.18 -5.09 -9.52
C SER A 87 -14.69 -3.91 -10.33
N HIS A 88 -15.37 -4.19 -11.44
CA HIS A 88 -15.97 -3.17 -12.27
C HIS A 88 -17.42 -3.57 -12.56
N TYR A 89 -18.35 -2.79 -12.03
CA TYR A 89 -19.75 -2.84 -12.40
C TYR A 89 -20.00 -1.90 -13.58
N VAL A 90 -20.51 -2.46 -14.67
CA VAL A 90 -20.88 -1.74 -15.89
C VAL A 90 -22.38 -1.48 -15.86
N ALA A 91 -22.78 -0.23 -15.73
CA ALA A 91 -24.18 0.14 -15.56
C ALA A 91 -25.02 -0.17 -16.80
N ALA A 92 -24.45 0.05 -17.98
CA ALA A 92 -25.12 -0.17 -19.27
C ALA A 92 -25.58 -1.63 -19.46
N THR A 93 -24.79 -2.59 -18.96
CA THR A 93 -25.07 -4.03 -19.08
C THR A 93 -25.50 -4.68 -17.77
N LYS A 94 -25.55 -3.91 -16.68
CA LYS A 94 -25.85 -4.38 -15.31
C LYS A 94 -25.00 -5.58 -14.88
N THR A 95 -23.75 -5.61 -15.32
CA THR A 95 -22.85 -6.75 -15.11
C THR A 95 -21.65 -6.31 -14.28
N THR A 96 -21.19 -7.16 -13.38
CA THR A 96 -19.93 -6.97 -12.66
C THR A 96 -18.93 -8.02 -13.09
N PHE A 97 -17.70 -7.59 -13.39
CA PHE A 97 -16.57 -8.49 -13.55
C PHE A 97 -15.48 -8.21 -12.52
N ARG A 98 -14.70 -9.24 -12.22
CA ARG A 98 -13.64 -9.21 -11.22
C ARG A 98 -12.33 -9.77 -11.77
N ALA A 99 -11.25 -9.27 -11.21
CA ALA A 99 -9.91 -9.82 -11.41
C ALA A 99 -9.07 -9.70 -10.12
N GLU A 100 -8.09 -10.59 -9.97
CA GLU A 100 -7.14 -10.57 -8.87
C GLU A 100 -5.72 -10.80 -9.39
N GLY A 101 -4.79 -9.99 -8.90
CA GLY A 101 -3.37 -10.10 -9.23
C GLY A 101 -2.46 -10.19 -8.02
N THR A 102 -1.31 -10.79 -8.23
CA THR A 102 -0.21 -10.83 -7.26
C THR A 102 0.73 -9.66 -7.50
N VAL A 103 0.96 -8.85 -6.48
CA VAL A 103 1.89 -7.72 -6.53
C VAL A 103 3.31 -8.23 -6.68
N ASP A 104 4.05 -7.68 -7.63
CA ASP A 104 5.44 -8.08 -7.92
C ASP A 104 6.46 -6.93 -7.83
N CYS A 105 5.98 -5.69 -7.63
CA CYS A 105 6.82 -4.49 -7.48
C CYS A 105 6.09 -3.40 -6.69
N LEU A 106 6.82 -2.66 -5.84
CA LEU A 106 6.34 -1.47 -5.13
C LEU A 106 7.46 -0.44 -4.97
N VAL A 107 7.17 0.81 -5.37
CA VAL A 107 7.98 1.99 -5.08
C VAL A 107 7.08 3.03 -4.42
N THR A 108 7.62 3.75 -3.43
CA THR A 108 6.88 4.80 -2.72
C THR A 108 7.68 6.09 -2.65
N ALA A 109 6.96 7.20 -2.63
CA ALA A 109 7.40 8.50 -2.15
C ALA A 109 6.41 8.96 -1.05
N PRO A 110 6.69 10.04 -0.29
CA PRO A 110 5.72 10.57 0.65
C PRO A 110 4.35 10.82 -0.01
N GLY A 111 3.31 10.13 0.46
CA GLY A 111 1.94 10.25 -0.05
C GLY A 111 1.68 9.64 -1.43
N VAL A 112 2.66 9.00 -2.08
CA VAL A 112 2.48 8.42 -3.41
C VAL A 112 3.11 7.03 -3.51
N ALA A 113 2.46 6.12 -4.22
CA ALA A 113 3.01 4.81 -4.53
C ALA A 113 2.79 4.45 -6.00
N THR A 114 3.72 3.67 -6.52
CA THR A 114 3.58 2.96 -7.79
C THR A 114 3.79 1.48 -7.52
N LEU A 115 2.86 0.65 -7.97
CA LEU A 115 2.96 -0.79 -7.87
C LEU A 115 2.53 -1.47 -9.17
N THR A 116 2.97 -2.72 -9.33
CA THR A 116 2.49 -3.58 -10.40
C THR A 116 2.03 -4.91 -9.85
N ALA A 117 1.04 -5.50 -10.52
CA ALA A 117 0.55 -6.82 -10.21
C ALA A 117 0.35 -7.65 -11.46
N LYS A 118 0.74 -8.92 -11.42
CA LYS A 118 0.40 -9.90 -12.45
C LYS A 118 -0.97 -10.49 -12.14
N ILE A 119 -1.91 -10.41 -13.07
CA ILE A 119 -3.25 -10.97 -12.89
C ILE A 119 -3.17 -12.49 -12.90
N THR A 120 -3.76 -13.10 -11.87
CA THR A 120 -3.74 -14.54 -11.61
C THR A 120 -5.12 -15.18 -11.72
N ARG A 121 -6.19 -14.39 -11.54
CA ARG A 121 -7.58 -14.81 -11.69
C ARG A 121 -8.38 -13.69 -12.32
N ALA A 122 -9.34 -14.04 -13.17
CA ALA A 122 -10.26 -13.10 -13.77
C ALA A 122 -11.56 -13.83 -14.15
N ASP A 123 -12.69 -13.12 -14.12
CA ASP A 123 -13.96 -13.62 -14.63
C ASP A 123 -13.89 -13.81 -16.16
N GLU A 124 -14.79 -14.63 -16.72
CA GLU A 124 -14.71 -15.06 -18.14
C GLU A 124 -14.67 -13.89 -19.13
N ILE A 125 -15.40 -12.80 -18.86
CA ILE A 125 -15.46 -11.61 -19.72
C ILE A 125 -14.12 -10.85 -19.83
N VAL A 126 -13.22 -11.02 -18.86
CA VAL A 126 -11.88 -10.39 -18.80
C VAL A 126 -10.78 -11.44 -18.63
N LYS A 127 -11.03 -12.65 -19.11
CA LYS A 127 -10.11 -13.79 -18.95
C LYS A 127 -8.76 -13.58 -19.60
N ASP A 128 -8.72 -12.78 -20.67
CA ASP A 128 -7.49 -12.39 -21.36
C ASP A 128 -6.55 -11.55 -20.47
N TRP A 129 -7.02 -11.07 -19.32
CA TRP A 129 -6.18 -10.39 -18.34
C TRP A 129 -5.24 -11.35 -17.61
N VAL A 130 -5.59 -12.63 -17.48
CA VAL A 130 -4.76 -13.61 -16.76
C VAL A 130 -3.36 -13.67 -17.39
N GLY A 131 -2.33 -13.49 -16.56
CA GLY A 131 -0.93 -13.43 -16.98
C GLY A 131 -0.44 -12.03 -17.37
N LYS A 132 -1.33 -11.08 -17.67
CA LYS A 132 -0.94 -9.68 -17.93
C LYS A 132 -0.46 -9.03 -16.63
N ARG A 133 0.52 -8.14 -16.76
CA ARG A 133 0.90 -7.23 -15.68
C ARG A 133 0.13 -5.93 -15.86
N LEU A 134 -0.48 -5.46 -14.78
CA LEU A 134 -1.11 -4.16 -14.70
C LEU A 134 -0.34 -3.26 -13.74
N GLY A 135 -0.25 -1.97 -14.09
CA GLY A 135 0.38 -0.93 -13.30
C GLY A 135 -0.64 -0.03 -12.63
N PHE A 136 -0.37 0.31 -11.38
CA PHE A 136 -1.20 1.15 -10.55
C PHE A 136 -0.35 2.23 -9.89
N SER A 137 -0.86 3.46 -9.86
CA SER A 137 -0.33 4.50 -8.98
C SER A 137 -1.40 4.92 -7.99
N VAL A 138 -0.98 5.29 -6.79
CA VAL A 138 -1.86 5.74 -5.70
C VAL A 138 -1.30 7.05 -5.17
N GLN A 139 -2.17 8.05 -5.01
CA GLN A 139 -1.91 9.21 -4.18
C GLN A 139 -2.77 9.10 -2.92
N ASP A 140 -2.11 8.98 -1.76
CA ASP A 140 -2.70 9.12 -0.42
C ASP A 140 -2.60 10.59 -0.01
N ASN A 141 -3.73 11.28 -0.09
CA ASN A 141 -3.89 12.69 0.29
C ASN A 141 -5.04 12.81 1.30
N GLY A 142 -5.09 11.87 2.25
CA GLY A 142 -6.10 11.82 3.31
C GLY A 142 -7.45 11.29 2.82
N ARG A 143 -8.36 12.20 2.41
CA ARG A 143 -9.68 11.83 1.84
C ARG A 143 -9.85 12.30 0.38
N HIS A 144 -8.76 12.73 -0.24
CA HIS A 144 -8.72 13.23 -1.61
C HIS A 144 -7.78 12.39 -2.46
N ASP A 145 -7.86 11.08 -2.26
CA ASP A 145 -6.96 10.12 -2.87
C ASP A 145 -7.21 10.04 -4.38
N ARG A 146 -6.17 9.60 -5.09
CA ARG A 146 -6.24 9.37 -6.53
C ARG A 146 -5.61 8.03 -6.88
N ILE A 147 -6.06 7.47 -8.00
CA ILE A 147 -5.51 6.26 -8.60
C ILE A 147 -5.14 6.50 -10.06
N GLY A 148 -4.07 5.86 -10.52
CA GLY A 148 -3.71 5.76 -11.93
C GLY A 148 -3.66 4.31 -12.35
N LEU A 149 -4.04 4.04 -13.60
CA LEU A 149 -4.13 2.71 -14.18
C LEU A 149 -3.29 2.67 -15.44
N SER A 150 -2.49 1.64 -15.66
CA SER A 150 -1.66 1.48 -16.87
C SER A 150 -2.43 1.15 -18.15
N TRP A 151 -3.74 1.35 -18.15
CA TRP A 151 -4.64 1.05 -19.26
C TRP A 151 -5.69 2.17 -19.37
N THR A 152 -6.72 1.98 -20.18
CA THR A 152 -7.83 2.94 -20.42
C THR A 152 -7.46 4.06 -21.39
N VAL A 153 -6.55 4.96 -21.01
CA VAL A 153 -6.19 6.16 -21.82
C VAL A 153 -4.68 6.39 -21.95
N VAL A 154 -3.88 5.45 -21.45
CA VAL A 154 -2.42 5.56 -21.42
C VAL A 154 -1.79 4.23 -21.84
N ASN A 155 -0.46 4.22 -21.93
CA ASN A 155 0.34 3.03 -22.19
C ASN A 155 0.04 2.37 -23.55
N LEU A 156 -0.25 3.20 -24.55
CA LEU A 156 -0.38 2.75 -25.93
C LEU A 156 0.98 2.80 -26.64
N THR A 157 1.24 1.84 -27.51
CA THR A 157 2.38 1.80 -28.41
C THR A 157 1.91 1.44 -29.82
N GLN A 158 2.73 1.73 -30.83
CA GLN A 158 2.51 1.22 -32.17
C GLN A 158 3.19 -0.13 -32.34
N ASN A 159 2.49 -1.08 -32.97
CA ASN A 159 3.05 -2.36 -33.37
C ASN A 159 3.84 -2.23 -34.70
N ALA A 160 4.35 -3.35 -35.22
CA ALA A 160 5.14 -3.36 -36.46
C ALA A 160 4.38 -2.89 -37.71
N THR A 161 3.04 -2.86 -37.67
CA THR A 161 2.15 -2.39 -38.74
C THR A 161 1.64 -0.96 -38.52
N ASN A 162 2.19 -0.23 -37.54
CA ASN A 162 1.78 1.12 -37.11
C ASN A 162 0.39 1.22 -36.48
N GLU A 163 -0.21 0.11 -36.07
CA GLU A 163 -1.48 0.09 -35.36
C GLU A 163 -1.24 0.32 -33.87
N TRP A 164 -2.16 1.04 -33.22
CA TRP A 164 -2.07 1.34 -31.79
C TRP A 164 -2.62 0.18 -30.96
N GLU A 165 -1.83 -0.27 -29.98
CA GLU A 165 -2.18 -1.32 -29.03
C GLU A 165 -1.73 -0.98 -27.61
N GLU A 166 -2.30 -1.65 -26.61
CA GLU A 166 -1.80 -1.55 -25.23
C GLU A 166 -0.42 -2.22 -25.12
N SER A 167 0.55 -1.45 -24.62
CA SER A 167 1.91 -1.92 -24.41
C SER A 167 2.02 -2.81 -23.17
N PRO A 168 2.86 -3.86 -23.18
CA PRO A 168 3.16 -4.63 -21.98
C PRO A 168 3.71 -3.74 -20.84
N VAL A 169 3.20 -3.95 -19.63
CA VAL A 169 3.65 -3.18 -18.46
C VAL A 169 4.91 -3.78 -17.86
N GLY A 170 5.96 -2.96 -17.73
CA GLY A 170 7.17 -3.26 -16.97
C GLY A 170 6.94 -3.20 -15.44
N THR A 171 7.87 -3.70 -14.64
CA THR A 171 7.76 -3.66 -13.17
C THR A 171 7.83 -2.22 -12.66
N CYS A 172 6.97 -1.87 -11.70
CA CYS A 172 6.86 -0.52 -11.13
C CYS A 172 6.61 0.59 -12.17
N MET A 173 5.97 0.27 -13.29
CA MET A 173 5.54 1.25 -14.29
C MET A 173 4.03 1.49 -14.19
N ALA A 174 3.63 2.74 -13.97
CA ALA A 174 2.25 3.21 -13.96
C ALA A 174 2.22 4.72 -14.29
N PRO A 175 1.12 5.26 -14.86
CA PRO A 175 0.99 6.70 -15.06
C PRO A 175 0.85 7.45 -13.73
N ALA A 176 0.83 8.79 -13.78
CA ALA A 176 0.44 9.60 -12.64
C ALA A 176 -0.99 9.26 -12.14
N PRO A 177 -1.28 9.39 -10.83
CA PRO A 177 -2.59 9.10 -10.29
C PRO A 177 -3.59 10.21 -10.67
N PHE A 178 -4.39 9.94 -11.71
CA PHE A 178 -5.28 10.94 -12.33
C PHE A 178 -6.73 10.82 -11.85
N ALA A 179 -7.22 9.61 -11.60
CA ALA A 179 -8.63 9.35 -11.31
C ALA A 179 -8.93 9.63 -9.82
N PRO A 180 -9.90 10.50 -9.52
CA PRO A 180 -10.26 10.79 -8.13
C PRO A 180 -11.02 9.62 -7.50
N VAL A 181 -10.63 9.29 -6.27
CA VAL A 181 -11.40 8.38 -5.40
C VAL A 181 -12.71 9.06 -5.01
N THR A 182 -13.80 8.31 -5.09
CA THR A 182 -15.16 8.77 -4.79
C THR A 182 -15.70 8.20 -3.48
N LYS A 183 -15.24 7.01 -3.08
CA LYS A 183 -15.61 6.35 -1.83
C LYS A 183 -14.47 5.48 -1.34
N GLY A 184 -14.30 5.40 -0.02
CA GLY A 184 -13.16 4.72 0.58
C GLY A 184 -11.89 5.57 0.52
N ASN A 185 -10.75 4.96 0.77
CA ASN A 185 -9.45 5.61 0.78
C ASN A 185 -8.33 4.56 0.73
N TYR A 186 -7.14 5.04 0.43
CA TYR A 186 -5.90 4.30 0.47
C TYR A 186 -5.01 4.81 1.62
N LYS A 187 -3.98 4.03 1.91
CA LYS A 187 -2.90 4.40 2.82
C LYS A 187 -1.58 4.05 2.19
N VAL A 188 -0.74 5.06 1.99
CA VAL A 188 0.66 4.87 1.57
C VAL A 188 1.56 5.05 2.79
N ARG A 189 2.38 4.04 3.05
CA ARG A 189 3.51 4.15 3.97
C ARG A 189 4.79 4.18 3.14
N HIS A 190 5.46 5.32 3.17
CA HIS A 190 6.75 5.48 2.52
C HIS A 190 7.88 4.87 3.35
N ALA A 191 8.82 4.22 2.65
CA ALA A 191 10.14 3.90 3.12
C ALA A 191 11.14 4.04 1.96
N ASN A 192 12.37 4.49 2.25
CA ASN A 192 13.44 4.50 1.26
C ASN A 192 13.76 3.09 0.78
N LEU A 193 14.21 2.97 -0.47
CA LEU A 193 14.68 1.70 -1.01
C LEU A 193 15.84 1.16 -0.18
N ALA A 194 15.80 -0.15 0.10
CA ALA A 194 16.85 -0.81 0.85
C ALA A 194 18.17 -0.78 0.05
N PRO A 195 19.33 -0.60 0.70
CA PRO A 195 20.62 -0.76 0.05
C PRO A 195 20.81 -2.23 -0.37
N ILE A 196 21.72 -2.44 -1.32
CA ILE A 196 22.10 -3.79 -1.75
C ILE A 196 22.64 -4.56 -0.54
N PRO A 197 22.15 -5.79 -0.27
CA PRO A 197 22.68 -6.62 0.80
C PRO A 197 24.18 -6.84 0.61
N GLN A 198 24.97 -6.54 1.64
CA GLN A 198 26.37 -6.94 1.68
C GLN A 198 26.39 -8.44 2.03
N GLY A 199 27.03 -9.24 1.17
CA GLY A 199 27.21 -10.68 1.36
C GLY A 199 28.20 -11.01 2.46
#